data_AF-A0A1Z9AQA0-F1
#
_entry.id   AF-A0A1Z9AQA0-F1
#
_cell.length_a   1.000
_cell.length_b   1.000
_cell.length_c   1.000
_cell.angle_alpha   90.00
_cell.angle_beta   90.00
_cell.angle_gamma   90.00
#
_symmetry.space_group_name_H-M   'P 1'
#
loop_
_entity.id
_entity.type
_entity.pdbx_description
1 polymer ?
#
loop_
_entity_poly.entity_id
_entity_poly.type
_entity_poly.pdbx_seq_one_letter_code
_entity_poly.pdbx_strand_id
1 'polypeptide(L)'
;MTEKTKGVHITLPKSLAERLVFLRNFNHRKINLNPRLKSKIGALVEEIEKELNVEPSTWTSAKRCPKCESGTVYLKKTKRGEFYGCSRYPDCRHSERKSRKK
;
A
#
# COMPACT_ATOMS: atom_id res chain seq x y z
N MET A 1 38.84 9.39 -11.83
CA MET A 1 38.18 9.99 -10.65
C MET A 1 37.05 9.07 -10.23
N THR A 2 37.25 8.28 -9.17
CA THR A 2 36.26 7.30 -8.71
C THR A 2 35.26 7.98 -7.79
N GLU A 3 34.04 8.18 -8.28
CA GLU A 3 32.92 8.71 -7.50
C GLU A 3 32.56 7.70 -6.40
N LYS A 4 33.02 7.96 -5.18
CA LYS A 4 32.60 7.20 -4.00
C LYS A 4 31.12 7.44 -3.80
N THR A 5 30.28 6.46 -4.14
CA THR A 5 28.88 6.40 -3.73
C THR A 5 28.84 6.36 -2.21
N LYS A 6 28.58 7.52 -1.58
CA LYS A 6 28.36 7.60 -0.13
C LYS A 6 27.08 6.84 0.18
N GLY A 7 27.23 5.60 0.62
CA GLY A 7 26.11 4.78 1.09
C GLY A 7 25.43 5.48 2.26
N VAL A 8 24.11 5.67 2.16
CA VAL A 8 23.32 6.19 3.27
C VAL A 8 23.06 5.02 4.23
N HIS A 9 23.62 5.10 5.42
CA HIS A 9 23.35 4.12 6.46
C HIS A 9 21.98 4.42 7.08
N ILE A 10 21.01 3.54 6.89
CA ILE A 10 19.65 3.71 7.42
C ILE A 10 19.45 2.70 8.55
N THR A 11 19.28 3.21 9.77
CA THR A 11 19.01 2.38 10.95
C THR A 11 17.51 2.09 11.05
N LEU A 12 17.15 0.82 10.89
CA LEU A 12 15.77 0.37 11.00
C LEU A 12 15.31 0.34 12.47
N PRO A 13 14.06 0.75 12.77
CA PRO A 13 13.47 0.61 14.10
C PRO A 13 13.52 -0.83 14.63
N LYS A 14 13.51 -1.00 15.96
CA LYS A 14 13.78 -2.30 16.58
C LYS A 14 12.64 -3.30 16.40
N SER A 15 11.37 -2.88 16.43
CA SER A 15 10.24 -3.81 16.28
C SER A 15 9.83 -4.03 14.82
N LEU A 16 9.28 -5.20 14.53
CA LEU A 16 8.81 -5.57 13.19
C LEU A 16 7.68 -4.64 12.70
N ALA A 17 6.79 -4.22 13.59
CA ALA A 17 5.70 -3.29 13.25
C ALA A 17 6.24 -1.92 12.79
N GLU A 18 7.23 -1.38 13.49
CA GLU A 18 7.84 -0.09 13.14
C GLU A 18 8.63 -0.17 11.83
N ARG A 19 9.30 -1.30 11.57
CA ARG A 19 10.00 -1.55 10.29
C ARG A 19 9.03 -1.53 9.11
N LEU A 20 7.88 -2.17 9.24
CA LEU A 20 6.85 -2.22 8.19
C LEU A 20 6.26 -0.83 7.92
N VAL A 21 6.02 -0.03 8.97
CA VAL A 21 5.54 1.35 8.84
C VAL A 21 6.60 2.25 8.18
N PHE A 22 7.88 2.10 8.56
CA PHE A 22 8.99 2.84 7.97
C PHE A 22 9.10 2.57 6.47
N LEU A 23 9.10 1.30 6.05
CA LEU A 23 9.18 0.91 4.63
C LEU A 23 7.98 1.42 3.82
N ARG A 24 6.77 1.36 4.40
CA ARG A 24 5.56 1.86 3.75
C ARG A 24 5.56 3.38 3.56
N ASN A 25 6.05 4.11 4.56
CA ASN A 25 6.14 5.57 4.51
C ASN A 25 7.31 6.07 3.65
N PHE A 26 8.33 5.24 3.44
CA PHE A 26 9.41 5.50 2.49
C PHE A 26 8.87 5.70 1.07
N ASN A 27 7.79 5.00 0.71
CA ASN A 27 7.13 5.09 -0.60
C ASN A 27 6.30 6.38 -0.79
N HIS A 28 5.92 7.08 0.28
CA HIS A 28 5.11 8.31 0.24
C HIS A 28 5.93 9.60 0.19
N ARG A 29 7.23 9.54 0.52
CA ARG A 29 8.17 10.61 0.17
C ARG A 29 8.47 10.44 -1.33
N LYS A 30 8.57 11.52 -2.11
CA LYS A 30 9.02 11.49 -3.51
C LYS A 30 10.47 10.99 -3.57
N ILE A 31 10.68 9.71 -3.38
CA ILE A 31 11.95 9.04 -3.61
C ILE A 31 11.89 8.57 -5.05
N ASN A 32 12.83 9.06 -5.86
CA ASN A 32 12.93 8.71 -7.26
C ASN A 32 13.37 7.24 -7.36
N LEU A 33 12.39 6.32 -7.40
CA LEU A 33 12.63 4.88 -7.51
C LEU A 33 13.16 4.61 -8.91
N ASN A 34 14.39 4.08 -9.01
CA ASN A 34 14.99 3.65 -10.27
C ASN A 34 14.01 2.73 -11.02
N PRO A 35 13.83 2.89 -12.35
CA PRO A 35 12.94 2.05 -13.16
C PRO A 35 13.11 0.54 -12.94
N ARG A 36 14.35 0.06 -12.71
CA ARG A 36 14.64 -1.34 -12.38
C ARG A 36 14.02 -1.80 -11.06
N LEU A 37 13.96 -0.90 -10.07
CA LEU A 37 13.40 -1.18 -8.76
C LEU A 37 11.88 -1.23 -8.82
N LYS A 38 11.24 -0.36 -9.61
CA LYS A 38 9.79 -0.40 -9.88
C LYS A 38 9.38 -1.74 -10.51
N SER A 39 10.16 -2.22 -11.48
CA SER A 39 9.90 -3.51 -12.14
C SER A 39 10.08 -4.69 -11.18
N LYS A 40 11.14 -4.70 -10.36
CA LYS A 40 11.33 -5.74 -9.33
C LYS A 40 10.21 -5.75 -8.28
N ILE A 41 9.78 -4.57 -7.83
CA ILE A 41 8.66 -4.47 -6.89
C ILE A 41 7.37 -4.99 -7.52
N GLY A 42 7.11 -4.67 -8.80
CA GLY A 42 5.95 -5.19 -9.53
C GLY A 42 5.94 -6.72 -9.58
N ALA A 43 7.05 -7.34 -9.99
CA ALA A 43 7.15 -8.80 -10.05
C ALA A 43 6.94 -9.46 -8.67
N LEU A 44 7.48 -8.85 -7.62
CA LEU A 44 7.34 -9.36 -6.25
C LEU A 44 5.90 -9.20 -5.72
N VAL A 45 5.19 -8.15 -6.13
CA VAL A 45 3.76 -7.97 -5.81
C VAL A 45 2.92 -9.05 -6.50
N GLU A 46 3.17 -9.33 -7.78
CA GLU A 46 2.45 -10.39 -8.51
C GLU A 46 2.65 -11.77 -7.87
N GLU A 47 3.87 -12.07 -7.39
CA GLU A 47 4.18 -13.32 -6.72
C GLU A 47 3.44 -13.45 -5.38
N ILE A 48 3.42 -12.39 -4.57
CA ILE A 48 2.66 -12.35 -3.31
C ILE A 48 1.15 -12.49 -3.55
N GLU A 49 0.60 -11.85 -4.59
CA GLU A 49 -0.83 -11.95 -4.91
C GLU A 49 -1.25 -13.38 -5.25
N LYS A 50 -0.39 -14.13 -5.95
CA LYS A 50 -0.62 -15.55 -6.27
C LYS A 50 -0.56 -16.42 -5.01
N GLU A 51 0.48 -16.27 -4.20
CA GLU A 51 0.65 -17.04 -2.96
C GLU A 51 -0.50 -16.82 -1.97
N LEU A 52 -1.03 -15.60 -1.89
CA LEU A 52 -2.13 -15.25 -0.99
C LEU A 52 -3.53 -15.46 -1.59
N ASN A 53 -3.63 -15.92 -2.85
CA ASN A 53 -4.88 -16.13 -3.58
C ASN A 53 -5.83 -14.91 -3.53
N VAL A 54 -5.26 -13.70 -3.66
CA VAL A 54 -5.99 -12.43 -3.60
C VAL A 54 -6.46 -12.06 -4.98
N GLU A 55 -7.77 -11.89 -5.17
CA GLU A 55 -8.29 -11.43 -6.47
C GLU A 55 -7.85 -9.99 -6.79
N PRO A 56 -7.24 -9.74 -7.97
CA PRO A 56 -6.78 -8.41 -8.38
C PRO A 56 -7.89 -7.34 -8.40
N SER A 57 -9.14 -7.77 -8.53
CA SER A 57 -10.35 -6.93 -8.53
C SER A 57 -10.53 -6.12 -7.23
N THR A 58 -9.92 -6.58 -6.13
CA THR A 58 -9.92 -5.87 -4.83
C THR A 58 -9.15 -4.55 -4.88
N TRP A 59 -8.12 -4.46 -5.73
CA TRP A 59 -7.30 -3.25 -5.92
C TRP A 59 -7.75 -2.41 -7.10
N THR A 60 -8.43 -2.97 -8.10
CA THR A 60 -8.91 -2.21 -9.28
C THR A 60 -9.96 -1.16 -8.91
N SER A 61 -10.73 -1.39 -7.85
CA SER A 61 -11.69 -0.41 -7.32
C SER A 61 -11.08 0.58 -6.31
N ALA A 62 -9.75 0.62 -6.21
CA ALA A 62 -9.04 1.47 -5.27
C ALA A 62 -9.16 2.95 -5.65
N LYS A 63 -9.91 3.72 -4.85
CA LYS A 63 -10.07 5.17 -5.03
C LYS A 63 -9.35 5.91 -3.92
N ARG A 64 -8.85 7.13 -4.17
CA ARG A 64 -8.34 7.97 -3.07
C ARG A 64 -9.45 8.23 -2.05
N CYS A 65 -9.08 8.20 -0.77
CA CYS A 65 -10.03 8.43 0.32
C CYS A 65 -10.45 9.89 0.35
N PRO A 66 -11.75 10.21 0.25
CA PRO A 66 -12.22 11.59 0.26
C PRO A 66 -12.05 12.25 1.63
N LYS A 67 -11.87 11.47 2.70
CA LYS A 67 -11.75 11.99 4.07
C LYS A 67 -10.33 12.42 4.45
N CYS A 68 -9.33 11.67 4.01
CA CYS A 68 -7.93 11.94 4.39
C CYS A 68 -7.01 12.23 3.22
N GLU A 69 -7.48 12.06 1.97
CA GLU A 69 -6.80 12.34 0.68
C GLU A 69 -5.46 11.64 0.42
N SER A 70 -4.92 11.00 1.45
CA SER A 70 -3.61 10.36 1.54
C SER A 70 -3.74 8.85 1.68
N GLY A 71 -4.90 8.37 2.11
CA GLY A 71 -5.26 6.96 2.12
C GLY A 71 -6.00 6.56 0.85
N THR A 72 -6.10 5.26 0.63
CA THR A 72 -6.83 4.68 -0.50
C THR A 72 -7.96 3.80 0.07
N VAL A 73 -9.10 3.85 -0.58
CA VAL A 73 -10.30 3.13 -0.21
C VAL A 73 -10.40 1.90 -1.07
N TYR A 74 -10.46 0.74 -0.43
CA TYR A 74 -10.52 -0.57 -1.09
C TYR A 74 -11.81 -1.28 -0.75
N LEU A 75 -12.24 -2.15 -1.65
CA LEU A 75 -13.41 -2.99 -1.40
C LEU A 75 -13.03 -4.14 -0.46
N LYS A 76 -13.72 -4.22 0.67
CA LYS A 76 -13.57 -5.26 1.68
C LYS A 76 -14.84 -6.11 1.73
N LYS A 77 -14.66 -7.43 1.68
CA LYS A 77 -15.75 -8.40 1.79
C LYS A 77 -15.85 -8.90 3.23
N THR A 78 -17.05 -8.89 3.79
CA THR A 78 -17.35 -9.43 5.13
C THR A 78 -18.52 -10.39 5.06
N LYS A 79 -18.77 -11.12 6.16
CA LYS A 79 -19.99 -11.95 6.31
C LYS A 79 -21.28 -11.16 6.11
N ARG A 80 -21.28 -9.85 6.39
CA ARG A 80 -22.46 -8.97 6.30
C ARG A 80 -22.59 -8.25 4.95
N GLY A 81 -21.67 -8.50 4.01
CA GLY A 81 -21.63 -7.84 2.70
C GLY A 81 -20.32 -7.14 2.42
N GLU A 82 -20.28 -6.44 1.28
CA GLU A 82 -19.12 -5.71 0.78
C GLU A 82 -19.19 -4.22 1.14
N PHE A 83 -18.06 -3.65 1.55
CA PHE A 83 -17.95 -2.23 1.87
C PHE A 83 -16.59 -1.66 1.46
N TYR A 84 -16.55 -0.38 1.16
CA TYR A 84 -15.34 0.37 0.87
C TYR A 84 -14.73 0.89 2.17
N GLY A 85 -13.45 0.61 2.44
CA GLY A 85 -12.77 1.04 3.66
C GLY A 85 -11.38 1.64 3.41
N CYS A 86 -11.02 2.67 4.17
CA CYS A 86 -9.72 3.34 4.07
C CYS A 86 -8.55 2.46 4.55
N SER A 87 -7.42 2.50 3.84
CA SER A 87 -6.17 1.82 4.23
C SER A 87 -5.45 2.41 5.43
N ARG A 88 -5.83 3.62 5.85
CA ARG A 88 -5.25 4.32 7.00
C ARG A 88 -6.01 4.06 8.31
N TYR A 89 -6.90 3.07 8.38
CA TYR A 89 -7.48 2.68 9.67
C TYR A 89 -6.37 2.22 10.63
N PRO A 90 -6.36 2.65 11.91
CA PRO A 90 -7.40 3.37 12.66
C PRO A 90 -7.38 4.90 12.52
N ASP A 91 -6.31 5.49 11.97
CA ASP A 91 -6.15 6.95 11.81
C ASP A 91 -7.26 7.57 10.94
N CYS A 92 -7.74 6.83 9.94
CA CYS A 92 -8.89 7.22 9.12
C CYS A 92 -9.96 6.12 9.13
N ARG A 93 -11.09 6.40 9.79
CA ARG A 93 -12.26 5.52 9.91
C ARG A 93 -13.28 5.68 8.78
N HIS A 94 -12.86 6.16 7.62
CA HIS A 94 -13.76 6.33 6.47
C HIS A 94 -14.22 4.98 5.93
N SER A 95 -15.54 4.80 5.81
CA SER A 95 -16.16 3.59 5.27
C SER A 95 -17.44 3.93 4.51
N GLU A 96 -17.61 3.37 3.32
CA GLU A 96 -18.79 3.56 2.47
C GLU A 96 -19.39 2.19 2.11
N ARG A 97 -20.72 2.09 2.07
CA ARG A 97 -21.37 0.84 1.64
C ARG A 97 -21.28 0.75 0.12
N LYS A 98 -20.98 -0.43 -0.44
CA LYS A 98 -21.12 -0.67 -1.89
C LYS A 98 -22.63 -0.71 -2.18
N SER A 99 -23.20 0.38 -2.67
CA SER A 99 -24.62 0.37 -3.08
C SER A 99 -24.74 -0.64 -4.22
N ARG A 100 -25.57 -1.67 -4.03
CA ARG A 100 -26.08 -2.47 -5.14
C ARG A 100 -26.86 -1.48 -5.99
N LYS A 101 -26.29 -1.03 -7.12
CA LYS A 101 -27.13 -0.43 -8.16
C LYS A 101 -28.17 -1.48 -8.52
N LYS A 102 -29.44 -1.16 -8.21
CA LYS A 102 -30.62 -1.94 -8.55
C LYS A 102 -30.86 -1.81 -10.05
#